data_AF-A0A2H9MQE9-F1
#
_entry.id   AF-A0A2H9MQE9-F1
#
_cell.length_a   1.000
_cell.length_b   1.000
_cell.length_c   1.000
_cell.angle_alpha   90.00
_cell.angle_beta   90.00
_cell.angle_gamma   90.00
#
_symmetry.space_group_name_H-M   'P 1'
#
loop_
_entity.id
_entity.type
_entity.pdbx_description
1 polymer ?
#
loop_
_entity_poly.entity_id
_entity_poly.type
_entity_poly.pdbx_seq_one_letter_code
_entity_poly.pdbx_strand_id
1 'polypeptide(L)'
;MSEMIKNRSEILFLYDVTNSNPNGDPLDENKPRIDEGTGINIVTDVRLKRTVRDYLHDFRQQEIFVRGIPDENDKTKLKTKEDRYA
;
A
#
# COMPACT_ATOMS: atom_id res chain seq x y z
N MET A 1 -20.00 -17.96 0.76
CA MET A 1 -19.63 -16.93 1.76
C MET A 1 -18.50 -17.49 2.60
N SER A 2 -17.47 -16.70 2.90
CA SER A 2 -16.45 -17.09 3.88
C SER A 2 -17.09 -17.24 5.26
N GLU A 3 -16.58 -18.16 6.07
CA GLU A 3 -17.03 -18.31 7.45
C GLU A 3 -16.78 -16.98 8.20
N MET A 4 -17.79 -16.47 8.91
CA MET A 4 -17.63 -15.25 9.69
C MET A 4 -16.68 -15.50 10.85
N ILE A 5 -15.69 -14.62 11.02
CA ILE A 5 -14.75 -14.68 12.14
C ILE A 5 -15.52 -14.43 13.44
N LYS A 6 -15.45 -15.38 14.38
CA LYS A 6 -16.20 -15.36 15.65
C LYS A 6 -15.44 -14.69 16.80
N ASN A 7 -14.12 -14.62 16.70
CA ASN A 7 -13.24 -14.18 17.78
C ASN A 7 -12.37 -13.00 17.34
N ARG A 8 -12.14 -12.06 18.26
CA ARG A 8 -11.13 -11.02 18.09
C ARG A 8 -9.75 -11.66 18.09
N SER A 9 -8.92 -11.29 17.11
CA SER A 9 -7.55 -11.74 16.99
C SER A 9 -6.61 -10.54 16.98
N GLU A 10 -5.45 -10.69 17.60
CA GLU A 10 -4.35 -9.74 17.55
C GLU A 10 -3.17 -10.40 16.84
N ILE A 11 -2.46 -9.64 16.01
CA ILE A 11 -1.34 -10.16 15.23
C ILE A 11 -0.14 -9.25 15.45
N LEU A 12 0.96 -9.83 15.93
CA LEU A 12 2.28 -9.21 15.87
C LEU A 12 2.93 -9.59 14.54
N PHE A 13 3.05 -8.63 13.64
CA PHE A 13 3.70 -8.82 12.35
C PHE A 13 5.08 -8.16 12.37
N LEU A 14 6.13 -8.97 12.22
CA LEU A 14 7.52 -8.53 12.20
C LEU A 14 8.13 -8.88 10.85
N TYR A 15 8.88 -7.93 10.28
CA TYR A 15 9.69 -8.13 9.08
C TYR A 15 10.91 -7.23 9.15
N ASP A 16 11.96 -7.61 8.45
CA ASP A 16 13.17 -6.81 8.26
C ASP A 16 13.40 -6.54 6.77
N VAL A 17 14.25 -5.55 6.50
CA VAL A 17 14.71 -5.22 5.16
C VAL A 17 16.17 -4.78 5.26
N THR A 18 16.95 -5.04 4.21
CA THR A 18 18.34 -4.58 4.09
C THR A 18 18.50 -3.80 2.80
N ASN A 19 19.21 -2.66 2.84
CA ASN A 19 19.46 -1.79 1.68
C ASN A 19 18.19 -1.46 0.88
N SER A 20 17.09 -1.19 1.59
CA SER A 20 15.77 -0.98 1.00
C SER A 20 15.13 0.29 1.55
N ASN A 21 14.17 0.83 0.81
CA ASN A 21 13.28 1.88 1.28
C ASN A 21 11.87 1.28 1.51
N PRO A 22 11.52 0.93 2.76
CA PRO A 22 10.26 0.26 3.03
C PRO A 22 9.05 1.20 2.90
N ASN A 23 9.26 2.51 3.09
CA ASN A 23 8.22 3.52 3.04
C ASN A 23 8.81 4.88 2.69
N GLY A 24 8.65 5.32 1.45
CA GLY A 24 9.19 6.60 0.98
C GLY A 24 8.43 7.82 1.51
N ASP A 25 9.15 8.91 1.73
CA ASP A 25 8.57 10.21 2.02
C ASP A 25 8.43 11.05 0.73
N PRO A 26 7.20 11.36 0.25
CA PRO A 26 7.01 12.20 -0.92
C PRO A 26 7.45 13.65 -0.68
N LEU A 27 7.66 14.07 0.58
CA LEU A 27 8.14 15.42 0.93
C LEU A 27 9.67 15.50 1.04
N ASP A 28 10.37 14.36 1.07
CA ASP A 28 11.83 14.31 1.19
C ASP A 28 12.42 13.37 0.14
N GLU A 29 12.23 13.72 -1.14
CA GLU A 29 12.85 13.05 -2.30
C GLU A 29 12.72 11.51 -2.30
N ASN A 30 11.62 10.99 -1.73
CA ASN A 30 11.40 9.56 -1.56
C ASN A 30 12.48 8.85 -0.73
N LYS A 31 13.13 9.53 0.22
CA LYS A 31 13.97 8.90 1.25
C LYS A 31 13.12 8.03 2.19
N PRO A 32 13.72 7.09 2.95
CA PRO A 32 12.99 6.35 3.97
C PRO A 32 12.33 7.31 4.95
N ARG A 33 11.02 7.15 5.16
CA ARG A 33 10.25 8.01 6.05
C ARG A 33 10.72 7.84 7.49
N ILE A 34 11.14 8.94 8.11
CA ILE A 34 11.59 8.98 9.50
C ILE A 34 10.53 9.68 10.34
N ASP A 35 10.22 9.14 11.51
CA ASP A 35 9.42 9.85 12.51
C ASP A 35 10.28 10.93 13.17
N GLU A 36 9.87 12.19 13.08
CA GLU A 36 10.68 13.34 13.54
C GLU A 36 10.89 13.34 15.06
N GLY A 37 9.96 12.78 15.84
CA GLY A 37 10.06 12.75 17.30
C GLY A 37 11.06 11.72 17.82
N THR A 38 11.14 10.56 17.17
CA THR A 38 11.97 9.43 17.62
C THR A 38 13.23 9.22 16.78
N GLY A 39 13.28 9.76 15.57
CA GLY A 39 14.36 9.52 14.60
C GLY A 39 14.36 8.10 14.02
N ILE A 40 13.30 7.32 14.26
CA ILE A 40 13.19 5.92 13.81
C ILE A 40 12.49 5.89 12.45
N ASN A 41 12.92 4.98 11.57
CA ASN A 41 12.21 4.73 10.32
C ASN A 41 10.80 4.18 10.58
N ILE A 42 9.80 4.78 9.94
CA ILE A 42 8.41 4.36 10.09
C ILE A 42 7.82 3.83 8.80
N VAL A 43 7.09 2.73 8.94
CA VAL A 43 6.26 2.17 7.88
C VAL A 43 4.81 2.35 8.29
N THR A 44 4.11 3.21 7.56
CA THR A 44 2.72 3.54 7.89
C THR A 44 1.80 2.36 7.63
N ASP A 45 0.69 2.32 8.35
CA ASP A 45 -0.37 1.35 8.13
C ASP A 45 -0.91 1.41 6.69
N VAL A 46 -1.01 2.61 6.11
CA VAL A 46 -1.40 2.81 4.70
C VAL A 46 -0.42 2.12 3.74
N ARG A 47 0.90 2.17 4.02
CA ARG A 47 1.92 1.49 3.21
C ARG A 47 1.76 -0.03 3.27
N LEU A 48 1.52 -0.59 4.45
CA LEU A 48 1.26 -2.03 4.63
C LEU A 48 -0.03 -2.47 3.95
N LYS A 49 -1.13 -1.72 4.17
CA LYS A 49 -2.42 -1.99 3.52
C LYS A 49 -2.29 -1.96 1.99
N ARG A 50 -1.47 -1.07 1.44
CA ARG A 50 -1.19 -1.05 -0.01
C ARG A 50 -0.51 -2.33 -0.47
N THR A 51 0.57 -2.76 0.20
CA THR A 51 1.27 -4.01 -0.14
C THR A 51 0.32 -5.21 -0.17
N VAL A 52 -0.57 -5.31 0.83
CA VAL A 52 -1.57 -6.39 0.89
C VAL A 52 -2.55 -6.28 -0.27
N ARG A 53 -3.11 -5.08 -0.53
CA ARG A 53 -4.06 -4.87 -1.64
C ARG A 53 -3.44 -5.19 -3.00
N ASP A 54 -2.23 -4.71 -3.25
CA ASP A 54 -1.51 -4.95 -4.50
C ASP A 54 -1.26 -6.46 -4.66
N TYR A 55 -0.85 -7.17 -3.60
CA TYR A 55 -0.69 -8.63 -3.63
C TYR A 55 -1.99 -9.38 -3.96
N LEU A 56 -3.10 -9.02 -3.31
CA LEU A 56 -4.40 -9.65 -3.53
C LEU A 56 -4.89 -9.43 -4.96
N HIS A 57 -4.69 -8.23 -5.52
CA HIS A 57 -5.06 -7.94 -6.90
C HIS A 57 -4.16 -8.66 -7.90
N ASP A 58 -2.84 -8.43 -7.82
CA ASP A 58 -1.89 -8.83 -8.86
C ASP A 58 -1.63 -10.34 -8.86
N PHE A 59 -1.65 -10.98 -7.68
CA PHE A 59 -1.26 -12.39 -7.52
C PHE A 59 -2.36 -13.31 -7.05
N ARG A 60 -3.47 -12.78 -6.52
CA ARG A 60 -4.63 -13.58 -6.10
C ARG A 60 -5.88 -13.31 -6.94
N GLN A 61 -5.79 -12.42 -7.93
CA GLN A 61 -6.89 -12.08 -8.85
C GLN A 61 -8.17 -11.64 -8.11
N GLN A 62 -8.00 -11.00 -6.96
CA GLN A 62 -9.12 -10.46 -6.19
C GLN A 62 -9.43 -9.04 -6.62
N GLU A 63 -10.71 -8.71 -6.70
CA GLU A 63 -11.14 -7.34 -6.98
C GLU A 63 -10.86 -6.44 -5.79
N ILE A 64 -10.23 -5.29 -6.05
CA ILE A 64 -9.88 -4.28 -5.04
C ILE A 64 -10.33 -2.90 -5.52
N PHE A 65 -11.11 -2.21 -4.67
CA PHE A 65 -11.66 -0.89 -5.00
C PHE A 65 -10.62 0.24 -4.98
N VAL A 66 -9.71 0.25 -4.01
CA VAL A 66 -8.72 1.33 -3.83
C VAL A 66 -7.40 0.95 -4.50
N ARG A 67 -7.34 1.23 -5.81
CA ARG A 67 -6.15 1.01 -6.66
C ARG A 67 -5.93 2.12 -7.67
N GLY A 68 -4.69 2.25 -8.14
CA GLY A 68 -4.38 3.01 -9.35
C GLY A 68 -4.86 2.22 -10.57
N ILE A 69 -5.65 2.84 -11.44
CA ILE A 69 -6.06 2.24 -12.71
C ILE A 69 -5.18 2.87 -13.78
N PRO A 70 -4.36 2.10 -14.51
CA PRO A 70 -3.56 2.64 -15.61
C PRO A 70 -4.46 3.25 -16.68
N ASP A 71 -3.99 4.33 -17.30
CA ASP A 71 -4.66 4.89 -18.47
C ASP A 71 -4.57 3.90 -19.66
N GLU A 72 -5.63 3.85 -20.45
CA GLU A 72 -5.74 2.91 -21.57
C GLU A 72 -4.86 3.29 -22.76
N ASN A 73 -4.66 4.60 -22.96
CA ASN A 73 -3.86 5.17 -24.04
C ASN A 73 -2.39 5.27 -23.63
N ASP A 74 -2.12 5.55 -22.36
CA ASP A 74 -0.77 5.66 -21.80
C ASP A 74 -0.65 4.93 -20.46
N LYS A 75 -0.26 3.66 -20.53
CA LYS A 75 -0.11 2.80 -19.33
C LYS A 75 0.91 3.31 -18.30
N THR A 76 1.71 4.33 -18.63
CA THR A 76 2.63 4.98 -17.65
C THR A 76 1.90 5.95 -16.73
N LYS A 77 0.67 6.35 -17.08
CA LYS A 77 -0.18 7.25 -16.30
C LYS A 77 -1.29 6.49 -15.60
N LEU A 78 -1.77 7.05 -14.50
CA LEU A 78 -2.95 6.57 -13.80
C LEU A 78 -4.13 7.46 -14.15
N LYS A 79 -5.30 6.85 -14.36
CA LYS A 79 -6.58 7.57 -14.46
C LYS A 79 -6.78 8.43 -13.23
N THR A 80 -7.09 9.70 -13.45
CA THR A 80 -7.46 10.67 -12.42
C THR A 80 -8.77 10.29 -11.77
N LYS A 81 -9.22 11.05 -10.77
CA LYS A 81 -10.52 10.82 -10.15
C LYS A 81 -11.63 11.14 -11.16
N GLU A 82 -11.45 12.20 -11.92
CA GLU A 82 -12.35 12.72 -12.93
C GLU A 82 -12.54 11.70 -14.07
N ASP A 83 -11.46 11.09 -14.54
CA ASP A 83 -11.48 10.04 -15.58
C ASP A 83 -12.24 8.77 -15.17
N ARG A 84 -12.49 8.57 -13.86
CA ARG A 84 -13.24 7.42 -13.35
C ARG A 84 -14.74 7.65 -13.29
N TYR A 85 -15.20 8.90 -13.35
CA TYR A 85 -16.61 9.27 -13.23
C TYR A 85 -17.20 9.86 -14.51
N ALA A 86 -16.36 10.14 -15.51
CA ALA A 86 -16.77 10.43 -16.89
C ALA A 86 -17.21 9.14 -17.61
#